data_AF-A0ABD5SER2-F1
#
_entry.id   AF-A0ABD5SER2-F1
#
_cell.length_a   1.000
_cell.length_b   1.000
_cell.length_c   1.000
_cell.angle_alpha   90.00
_cell.angle_beta   90.00
_cell.angle_gamma   90.00
#
_symmetry.space_group_name_H-M   'P 1'
#
loop_
_entity.id
_entity.type
_entity.pdbx_description
1 polymer ?
#
loop_
_entity_poly.entity_id
_entity_poly.type
_entity_poly.pdbx_seq_one_letter_code
_entity_poly.pdbx_strand_id
1 'polypeptide(L)' 'EALREAGATVERALVVVDREEGGRENIEDAGVEMEALVTASELLADRD' A
#
# COMPACT_ATOMS: atom_id res chain seq x y z
N GLU A 1 9.43 4.85 8.61
CA GLU A 1 10.45 5.35 9.57
C GLU A 1 11.17 6.62 9.14
N ALA A 2 12.04 6.66 8.12
CA ALA A 2 12.86 7.85 7.80
C ALA A 2 12.11 9.20 7.71
N LEU A 3 10.91 9.23 7.11
CA LEU A 3 10.06 10.44 7.07
C LEU A 3 9.59 10.88 8.47
N ARG A 4 9.21 9.93 9.32
CA ARG A 4 8.78 10.17 10.71
C ARG A 4 9.94 10.65 11.57
N GLU A 5 11.13 10.08 11.39
CA GLU A 5 12.37 10.54 12.04
C GLU A 5 12.73 11.99 11.66
N ALA A 6 12.39 12.41 10.44
CA ALA A 6 12.52 13.80 9.98
C ALA A 6 11.41 14.73 10.50
N GLY A 7 10.50 14.25 11.35
CA GLY A 7 9.41 15.03 11.95
C GLY A 7 8.15 15.13 11.09
N ALA A 8 8.02 14.35 10.01
CA ALA A 8 6.82 14.33 9.20
C ALA A 8 5.76 13.38 9.77
N THR A 9 4.49 13.74 9.62
CA THR A 9 3.36 12.82 9.80
C THR A 9 3.18 12.00 8.53
N VAL A 10 3.09 10.68 8.66
CA VAL A 10 2.82 9.77 7.54
C VAL A 10 1.52 9.04 7.84
N GLU A 11 0.46 9.42 7.13
CA GLU A 11 -0.91 8.95 7.37
C GLU A 11 -1.37 7.93 6.33
N ARG A 12 -0.93 8.09 5.07
CA ARG A 12 -1.38 7.24 3.96
C ARG A 12 -0.26 6.92 2.97
N ALA A 13 -0.30 5.71 2.41
CA ALA A 13 0.51 5.24 1.31
C ALA A 13 -0.38 4.99 0.08
N LEU A 14 -0.12 5.73 -1.00
CA LEU A 14 -0.76 5.52 -2.30
C LEU A 14 0.14 4.63 -3.17
N VAL A 15 -0.43 3.56 -3.70
CA VAL A 15 0.31 2.55 -4.46
C VAL A 15 -0.38 2.28 -5.78
N VAL A 16 0.40 2.01 -6.83
CA VAL A 16 -0.20 1.73 -8.14
C VAL A 16 -0.82 0.34 -8.15
N VAL A 17 -0.09 -0.68 -7.72
CA VAL A 17 -0.55 -2.07 -7.70
C VAL A 17 -0.40 -2.67 -6.31
N ASP A 18 -1.50 -3.16 -5.75
CA ASP A 18 -1.49 -4.07 -4.61
C ASP A 18 -1.29 -5.50 -5.11
N ARG A 19 -0.13 -6.10 -4.82
CA ARG A 19 0.15 -7.48 -5.25
C ARG A 19 -0.53 -8.54 -4.39
N GLU A 20 -1.17 -8.14 -3.29
CA GLU A 20 -1.87 -9.06 -2.37
C GLU A 20 -0.93 -10.09 -1.73
N GLU A 21 0.33 -9.70 -1.51
CA GLU A 21 1.42 -10.53 -0.94
C GLU A 21 1.79 -10.13 0.50
N GLY A 22 0.85 -9.58 1.28
CA GLY A 22 1.10 -9.13 2.66
C GLY A 22 1.54 -7.67 2.80
N GLY A 23 1.64 -6.92 1.69
CA GLY A 23 2.12 -5.54 1.68
C GLY A 23 1.20 -4.58 2.42
N ARG A 24 -0.12 -4.75 2.25
CA ARG A 24 -1.16 -3.96 2.90
C ARG A 24 -1.14 -4.12 4.40
N GLU A 25 -1.15 -5.36 4.86
CA GLU A 25 -1.13 -5.73 6.27
C GLU A 25 0.09 -5.11 6.96
N ASN A 26 1.27 -5.24 6.37
CA ASN A 26 2.50 -4.66 6.93
C ASN A 26 2.45 -3.12 7.03
N ILE A 27 1.82 -2.44 6.08
CA ILE A 27 1.68 -0.97 6.07
C ILE A 27 0.65 -0.52 7.12
N GLU A 28 -0.49 -1.19 7.19
CA GLU A 28 -1.57 -0.90 8.13
C GLU A 28 -1.14 -1.22 9.58
N ASP A 29 -0.40 -2.30 9.81
CA ASP A 29 0.21 -2.63 11.11
C ASP A 29 1.21 -1.55 11.58
N ALA A 30 1.83 -0.82 10.64
CA ALA A 30 2.69 0.34 10.93
C ALA A 30 1.91 1.64 11.17
N GLY A 31 0.58 1.56 11.23
CA GLY A 31 -0.32 2.70 11.46
C GLY A 31 -0.41 3.66 10.28
N VAL A 32 -0.24 3.16 9.05
CA VAL A 32 -0.38 3.93 7.82
C VAL A 32 -1.51 3.32 7.00
N GLU A 33 -2.46 4.12 6.54
CA GLU A 33 -3.51 3.63 5.64
C GLU A 33 -2.92 3.31 4.26
N MET A 34 -3.27 2.17 3.66
CA MET A 34 -2.86 1.84 2.29
C MET A 34 -4.03 1.96 1.31
N GLU A 35 -3.83 2.69 0.22
CA GLU A 35 -4.79 2.81 -0.88
C GLU A 35 -4.09 2.47 -2.20
N ALA A 36 -4.68 1.55 -2.97
CA ALA A 36 -4.13 1.06 -4.22
C ALA A 36 -5.05 1.42 -5.39
N LEU A 37 -4.47 1.70 -6.55
CA LEU A 37 -5.26 1.97 -7.75
C LEU A 37 -5.84 0.70 -8.38
N VAL A 38 -5.09 -0.41 -8.31
CA VAL A 38 -5.52 -1.74 -8.79
C VAL A 38 -4.92 -2.84 -7.91
N THR A 39 -5.54 -4.01 -7.88
CA THR A 39 -4.96 -5.23 -7.31
C THR A 39 -4.37 -6.14 -8.39
N ALA A 40 -3.52 -7.09 -7.98
CA ALA A 40 -3.01 -8.12 -8.88
C ALA A 40 -4.13 -9.02 -9.40
N SER A 41 -5.11 -9.38 -8.55
CA SER A 41 -6.30 -10.13 -8.97
C SER A 41 -7.10 -9.39 -10.05
N GLU A 42 -7.32 -8.08 -9.91
CA GLU A 42 -8.00 -7.24 -10.92
C GLU A 42 -7.20 -7.19 -12.23
N LEU A 43 -5.90 -6.93 -12.17
CA LEU A 43 -5.03 -6.88 -13.35
C LEU A 43 -4.97 -8.20 -14.12
N LEU A 44 -5.05 -9.33 -13.41
CA LEU A 44 -5.03 -10.66 -14.04
C LEU A 44 -6.39 -11.01 -14.64
N ALA A 45 -7.50 -10.57 -14.02
CA ALA A 45 -8.84 -10.77 -14.57
C ALA A 45 -9.05 -10.06 -15.93
N ASP A 46 -8.39 -8.92 -16.16
CA ASP A 46 -8.45 -8.18 -17.43
C ASP A 46 -7.68 -8.84 -18.59
N ARG A 47 -6.89 -9.89 -18.32
CA ARG A 47 -6.07 -10.58 -19.33
C ARG A 47 -6.75 -11.78 -20.00
N ASP A 48 -7.87 -12.24 -19.44
CA ASP A 48 -8.69 -13.35 -19.97
C ASP A 48 -9.82 -12.84 -20.87
#